data_AF-A0A2I1E208-F1
#
_entry.id   AF-A0A2I1E208-F1
#
_cell.length_a   1.000
_cell.length_b   1.000
_cell.length_c   1.000
_cell.angle_alpha   90.00
_cell.angle_beta   90.00
_cell.angle_gamma   90.00
#
_symmetry.space_group_name_H-M   'P 1'
#
loop_
_entity.id
_entity.type
_entity.pdbx_description
1 polymer ?
#
loop_
_entity_poly.entity_id
_entity_poly.type
_entity_poly.pdbx_seq_one_letter_code
_entity_poly.pdbx_strand_id
1 'polypeptide(L)'
;MEIKDSLYLIRKLLNPIPQYILGCLPAVAIVGDTPKEKLTEKLAWVLRCLGCPFTGLFYSCNVGSNKTDQCLFWLPSDYFKCENDGQLYPIKVRPVGIHGKILEPNEKQRISAEIKRCTARASVLERLSSLVSAYYIFVGIIAGISRVTNQTNVCEDWPYIPLLLSWTIPSIYKRIIWGHLIVKNPKIEMEDLQPITLKEINDDEIRNHKRFTVTFTAFASILFPWITVLLAYFTPPIGYRCRSKYVSVLCAIWSLNSALAYLCHLKGERGVSNFCFGIFHIWFSICGFVVAMLIFFLGILTNNSEWWTTIFGPSCDILDTTCT
;
A
#
# COMPACT_ATOMS: atom_id res chain seq x y z
N MET A 1 5.60 -17.43 -34.52
CA MET A 1 4.87 -16.41 -33.74
C MET A 1 5.59 -15.10 -33.99
N GLU A 2 5.10 -14.37 -34.98
CA GLU A 2 5.83 -13.26 -35.62
C GLU A 2 5.74 -12.00 -34.76
N ILE A 3 6.69 -11.08 -34.95
CA ILE A 3 6.79 -9.78 -34.23
C ILE A 3 5.47 -9.00 -34.23
N LYS A 4 4.60 -9.18 -35.23
CA LYS A 4 3.25 -8.61 -35.30
C LYS A 4 2.29 -9.14 -34.22
N ASP A 5 2.34 -10.44 -33.91
CA ASP A 5 1.50 -11.05 -32.88
C ASP A 5 1.89 -10.51 -31.50
N SER A 6 3.19 -10.36 -31.25
CA SER A 6 3.74 -9.77 -30.03
C SER A 6 3.28 -8.33 -29.84
N LEU A 7 3.33 -7.51 -30.90
CA LEU A 7 2.93 -6.10 -30.88
C LEU A 7 1.42 -5.93 -30.68
N TYR A 8 0.61 -6.80 -31.30
CA TYR A 8 -0.83 -6.85 -31.09
C TYR A 8 -1.19 -7.24 -29.65
N LEU A 9 -0.50 -8.25 -29.09
CA LEU A 9 -0.70 -8.69 -27.72
C LEU A 9 -0.32 -7.60 -26.71
N ILE A 10 0.82 -6.92 -26.93
CA ILE A 10 1.27 -5.78 -26.12
C ILE A 10 0.24 -4.65 -26.16
N ARG A 11 -0.26 -4.26 -27.33
CA ARG A 11 -1.34 -3.26 -27.46
C ARG A 11 -2.60 -3.68 -26.70
N LYS A 12 -2.98 -4.95 -26.76
CA LYS A 12 -4.16 -5.46 -26.04
C LYS A 12 -3.95 -5.46 -24.52
N LEU A 13 -2.72 -5.74 -24.06
CA LEU A 13 -2.34 -5.68 -22.65
C LEU A 13 -2.26 -4.24 -22.13
N LEU A 14 -2.02 -3.26 -23.01
CA LEU A 14 -2.07 -1.83 -22.70
C LEU A 14 -3.49 -1.28 -22.61
N ASN A 15 -4.54 -2.07 -22.87
CA ASN A 15 -5.91 -1.60 -22.65
C ASN A 15 -6.15 -1.28 -21.15
N PRO A 16 -6.95 -0.26 -20.82
CA PRO A 16 -7.23 0.13 -19.44
C PRO A 16 -7.85 -0.99 -18.59
N ILE A 17 -8.67 -1.85 -19.21
CA ILE A 17 -9.37 -2.95 -18.54
C ILE A 17 -8.39 -4.03 -18.03
N PRO A 18 -7.51 -4.62 -18.88
CA PRO A 18 -6.40 -5.48 -18.42
C PRO A 18 -5.52 -4.83 -17.36
N GLN A 19 -5.16 -3.54 -17.49
CA GLN A 19 -4.34 -2.85 -16.50
C GLN A 19 -5.01 -2.76 -15.13
N TYR A 20 -6.33 -2.53 -15.09
CA TYR A 20 -7.08 -2.49 -13.84
C TYR A 20 -7.13 -3.87 -13.18
N ILE A 21 -7.56 -4.90 -13.93
CA ILE A 21 -7.78 -6.24 -13.39
C ILE A 21 -6.47 -6.93 -13.02
N LEU A 22 -5.47 -6.86 -13.90
CA LEU A 22 -4.21 -7.60 -13.76
C LEU A 22 -3.11 -6.78 -13.07
N GLY A 23 -3.16 -5.45 -13.19
CA GLY A 23 -2.19 -4.55 -12.57
C GLY A 23 -2.61 -4.10 -11.18
N CYS A 24 -3.82 -3.54 -11.07
CA CYS A 24 -4.24 -2.76 -9.91
C CYS A 24 -4.86 -3.60 -8.79
N LEU A 25 -5.76 -4.52 -9.12
CA LEU A 25 -6.42 -5.36 -8.11
C LEU A 25 -5.43 -6.20 -7.29
N PRO A 26 -4.43 -6.88 -7.87
CA PRO A 26 -3.49 -7.64 -7.05
C PRO A 26 -2.60 -6.73 -6.20
N ALA A 27 -2.20 -5.56 -6.70
CA ALA A 27 -1.45 -4.58 -5.92
C ALA A 27 -2.24 -4.12 -4.68
N VAL A 28 -3.52 -3.78 -4.85
CA VAL A 28 -4.42 -3.40 -3.75
C VAL A 28 -4.61 -4.57 -2.77
N ALA A 29 -4.79 -5.79 -3.27
CA ALA A 29 -4.95 -6.98 -2.44
C ALA A 29 -3.68 -7.30 -1.62
N ILE A 30 -2.49 -7.14 -2.20
CA ILE A 30 -1.21 -7.39 -1.51
C ILE A 30 -1.00 -6.39 -0.38
N VAL A 31 -1.29 -5.11 -0.62
CA VAL A 31 -1.16 -4.06 0.42
C VAL A 31 -2.19 -4.24 1.54
N GLY A 32 -3.38 -4.73 1.18
CA GLY A 32 -4.47 -5.01 2.10
C GLY A 32 -4.47 -6.44 2.68
N ASP A 33 -3.38 -7.17 2.57
CA ASP A 33 -3.31 -8.54 3.09
C ASP A 33 -3.37 -8.56 4.63
N THR A 34 -4.18 -9.46 5.18
CA THR A 34 -4.42 -9.54 6.63
C THR A 34 -4.82 -10.94 7.09
N PRO A 35 -4.39 -11.37 8.29
CA PRO A 35 -4.72 -12.69 8.84
C PRO A 35 -6.12 -12.75 9.49
N LYS A 36 -6.99 -11.76 9.26
CA LYS A 36 -8.37 -11.81 9.74
C LYS A 36 -9.12 -12.98 9.11
N GLU A 37 -10.04 -13.60 9.84
CA GLU A 37 -10.76 -14.77 9.33
C GLU A 37 -11.95 -14.40 8.45
N LYS A 38 -12.70 -13.35 8.85
CA LYS A 38 -13.93 -12.93 8.16
C LYS A 38 -13.62 -12.11 6.92
N LEU A 39 -14.32 -12.42 5.81
CA LEU A 39 -14.19 -11.68 4.55
C LEU A 39 -14.47 -10.18 4.71
N THR A 40 -15.48 -9.82 5.49
CA THR A 40 -15.84 -8.41 5.74
C THR A 40 -14.73 -7.64 6.44
N GLU A 41 -14.04 -8.27 7.39
CA GLU A 41 -12.88 -7.68 8.07
C GLU A 41 -11.68 -7.54 7.13
N LYS A 42 -11.45 -8.55 6.28
CA LYS A 42 -10.40 -8.46 5.23
C LYS A 42 -10.68 -7.32 4.27
N LEU A 43 -11.92 -7.21 3.77
CA LEU A 43 -12.30 -6.16 2.84
C LEU A 43 -12.19 -4.77 3.48
N ALA A 44 -12.65 -4.62 4.74
CA ALA A 44 -12.48 -3.38 5.48
C ALA A 44 -11.00 -3.00 5.65
N TRP A 45 -10.13 -3.99 5.87
CA TRP A 45 -8.69 -3.77 5.95
C TRP A 45 -8.09 -3.34 4.60
N VAL A 46 -8.48 -4.00 3.50
CA VAL A 46 -8.09 -3.61 2.13
C VAL A 46 -8.50 -2.17 1.84
N LEU A 47 -9.75 -1.81 2.14
CA LEU A 47 -10.25 -0.45 1.97
C LEU A 47 -9.48 0.53 2.85
N ARG A 48 -9.22 0.20 4.11
CA ARG A 48 -8.40 1.04 4.99
C ARG A 48 -7.01 1.31 4.40
N CYS A 49 -6.34 0.28 3.89
CA CYS A 49 -5.03 0.40 3.27
C CYS A 49 -5.07 1.22 1.98
N LEU A 50 -6.13 1.06 1.18
CA LEU A 50 -6.36 1.85 -0.03
C LEU A 50 -6.67 3.32 0.30
N GLY A 51 -7.39 3.60 1.40
CA GLY A 51 -7.71 4.95 1.84
C GLY A 51 -6.56 5.66 2.54
N CYS A 52 -5.58 4.91 3.06
CA CYS A 52 -4.42 5.42 3.78
C CYS A 52 -3.15 4.64 3.39
N PRO A 53 -2.38 5.13 2.39
CA PRO A 53 -1.14 4.49 1.95
C PRO A 53 -0.14 4.24 3.07
N PHE A 54 -0.04 5.15 4.06
CA PHE A 54 0.83 4.93 5.22
C PHE A 54 0.47 3.66 5.98
N THR A 55 -0.82 3.40 6.23
CA THR A 55 -1.24 2.15 6.88
C THR A 55 -0.89 0.93 6.02
N GLY A 56 -1.14 1.01 4.70
CA GLY A 56 -0.84 -0.07 3.76
C GLY A 56 0.65 -0.39 3.64
N LEU A 57 1.51 0.62 3.70
CA LEU A 57 2.96 0.46 3.60
C LEU A 57 3.63 0.21 4.95
N PHE A 58 2.99 0.55 6.07
CA PHE A 58 3.59 0.44 7.39
C PHE A 58 4.10 -0.98 7.65
N TYR A 59 3.24 -1.97 7.44
CA TYR A 59 3.60 -3.39 7.63
C TYR A 59 4.73 -3.81 6.70
N SER A 60 4.70 -3.39 5.44
CA SER A 60 5.70 -3.81 4.47
C SER A 60 7.07 -3.19 4.71
N CYS A 61 7.10 -1.89 4.99
CA CYS A 61 8.33 -1.11 5.08
C CYS A 61 8.94 -1.08 6.49
N ASN A 62 8.14 -1.22 7.55
CA ASN A 62 8.61 -1.01 8.94
C ASN A 62 8.59 -2.26 9.80
N VAL A 63 7.92 -3.32 9.37
CA VAL A 63 8.00 -4.63 10.02
C VAL A 63 9.02 -5.46 9.26
N GLY A 64 10.00 -6.02 9.98
CA GLY A 64 11.12 -6.76 9.40
C GLY A 64 10.71 -7.93 8.49
N SER A 65 11.72 -8.55 7.88
CA SER A 65 11.54 -9.76 7.07
C SER A 65 11.36 -11.03 7.91
N ASN A 66 11.68 -10.97 9.20
CA ASN A 66 11.54 -12.11 10.10
C ASN A 66 10.06 -12.39 10.41
N LYS A 67 9.70 -13.69 10.34
CA LYS A 67 8.36 -14.21 10.65
C LYS A 67 7.87 -13.79 12.03
N THR A 68 8.78 -13.71 13.00
CA THR A 68 8.47 -13.28 14.37
C THR A 68 7.86 -11.88 14.38
N ASP A 69 8.56 -10.89 13.84
CA ASP A 69 8.11 -9.49 13.85
C ASP A 69 6.80 -9.33 13.08
N GLN A 70 6.66 -10.09 12.00
CA GLN A 70 5.46 -10.15 11.17
C GLN A 70 4.24 -10.69 11.90
N CYS A 71 4.39 -11.72 12.75
CA CYS A 71 3.31 -12.22 13.60
C CYS A 71 2.99 -11.25 14.73
N LEU A 72 4.03 -10.79 15.46
CA LEU A 72 3.86 -9.91 16.62
C LEU A 72 3.22 -8.58 16.26
N PHE A 73 3.40 -8.11 15.02
CA PHE A 73 2.69 -6.94 14.52
C PHE A 73 1.17 -7.05 14.71
N TRP A 74 0.55 -8.20 14.53
CA TRP A 74 -0.92 -8.30 14.60
C TRP A 74 -1.49 -8.32 16.03
N LEU A 75 -0.63 -8.43 17.03
CA LEU A 75 -1.03 -8.50 18.43
C LEU A 75 -1.30 -7.10 19.03
N PRO A 76 -2.33 -6.98 19.90
CA PRO A 76 -2.57 -5.77 20.66
C PRO A 76 -1.57 -5.62 21.84
N SER A 77 -1.51 -4.43 22.44
CA SER A 77 -0.47 -4.07 23.42
C SER A 77 -0.53 -4.86 24.73
N ASP A 78 -1.71 -5.35 25.10
CA ASP A 78 -2.00 -6.22 26.25
C ASP A 78 -1.28 -7.58 26.19
N TYR A 79 -0.89 -8.04 25.00
CA TYR A 79 -0.10 -9.27 24.85
C TYR A 79 1.34 -9.13 25.34
N PHE A 80 1.80 -7.90 25.61
CA PHE A 80 3.20 -7.61 25.85
C PHE A 80 3.45 -7.02 27.25
N LYS A 81 4.56 -7.45 27.86
CA LYS A 81 5.17 -6.78 29.01
C LYS A 81 6.60 -6.41 28.68
N CYS A 82 7.07 -5.29 29.21
CA CYS A 82 8.47 -4.87 29.06
C CYS A 82 9.20 -5.25 30.35
N GLU A 83 10.35 -5.88 30.21
CA GLU A 83 11.30 -6.10 31.30
C GLU A 83 12.35 -4.99 31.25
N ASN A 84 12.55 -4.32 32.38
CA ASN A 84 13.75 -3.52 32.60
C ASN A 84 14.17 -3.62 34.08
N ASP A 85 15.47 -3.82 34.28
CA ASP A 85 16.09 -4.13 35.58
C ASP A 85 15.39 -5.25 36.39
N GLY A 86 14.95 -6.31 35.70
CA GLY A 86 14.31 -7.48 36.31
C GLY A 86 12.86 -7.28 36.75
N GLN A 87 12.27 -6.12 36.50
CA GLN A 87 10.86 -5.83 36.75
C GLN A 87 10.05 -5.81 35.44
N LEU A 88 8.87 -6.42 35.49
CA LEU A 88 7.93 -6.50 34.37
C LEU A 88 6.85 -5.42 34.47
N TYR A 89 6.68 -4.62 33.41
CA TYR A 89 5.64 -3.59 33.33
C TYR A 89 4.71 -3.81 32.14
N PRO A 90 3.42 -3.46 32.28
CA PRO A 90 2.47 -3.53 31.19
C PRO A 90 2.79 -2.51 30.10
N ILE A 91 2.66 -2.91 28.84
CA ILE A 91 2.87 -2.04 27.70
C ILE A 91 1.54 -1.37 27.30
N LYS A 92 1.50 -0.03 27.33
CA LYS A 92 0.30 0.76 27.00
C LYS A 92 0.11 0.99 25.49
N VAL A 93 1.18 0.85 24.70
CA VAL A 93 1.25 1.18 23.27
C VAL A 93 1.94 0.03 22.54
N ARG A 94 1.41 -0.39 21.39
CA ARG A 94 1.97 -1.49 20.61
C ARG A 94 3.46 -1.27 20.32
N PRO A 95 4.31 -2.28 20.56
CA PRO A 95 5.75 -2.14 20.46
C PRO A 95 6.24 -2.24 18.99
N VAL A 96 5.74 -1.37 18.11
CA VAL A 96 6.00 -1.39 16.67
C VAL A 96 6.45 -0.02 16.14
N GLY A 97 7.29 -0.02 15.09
CA GLY A 97 7.84 1.20 14.51
C GLY A 97 8.59 2.05 15.55
N ILE A 98 8.19 3.31 15.68
CA ILE A 98 8.76 4.29 16.65
C ILE A 98 8.69 3.80 18.10
N HIS A 99 7.66 3.04 18.46
CA HIS A 99 7.48 2.46 19.80
C HIS A 99 8.11 1.06 19.92
N GLY A 100 8.91 0.66 18.93
CA GLY A 100 9.51 -0.66 18.82
C GLY A 100 10.28 -1.08 20.07
N LYS A 101 10.17 -2.36 20.40
CA LYS A 101 10.96 -3.03 21.46
C LYS A 101 11.66 -4.26 20.89
N ILE A 102 12.49 -4.92 21.69
CA ILE A 102 13.25 -6.11 21.29
C ILE A 102 12.65 -7.34 21.95
N LEU A 103 12.48 -8.41 21.17
CA LEU A 103 12.12 -9.72 21.69
C LEU A 103 13.39 -10.47 22.10
N GLU A 104 13.38 -11.04 23.30
CA GLU A 104 14.50 -11.83 23.79
C GLU A 104 14.66 -13.17 23.03
N PRO A 105 15.88 -13.73 22.94
CA PRO A 105 16.11 -15.01 22.29
C PRO A 105 15.31 -16.18 22.89
N ASN A 106 15.20 -16.24 24.22
CA ASN A 106 14.46 -17.31 24.91
C ASN A 106 12.96 -17.21 24.61
N GLU A 107 12.42 -15.99 24.66
CA GLU A 107 11.03 -15.72 24.28
C GLU A 107 10.77 -16.06 22.82
N LYS A 108 11.69 -15.72 21.91
CA LYS A 108 11.61 -16.09 20.50
C LYS A 108 11.55 -17.60 20.29
N GLN A 109 12.28 -18.39 21.10
CA GLN A 109 12.21 -19.85 21.06
C GLN A 109 10.85 -20.35 21.56
N ARG A 110 10.36 -19.80 22.68
CA ARG A 110 9.07 -20.13 23.28
C ARG A 110 7.91 -20.01 22.31
N ILE A 111 7.83 -18.90 21.57
CA ILE A 111 6.71 -18.60 20.66
C ILE A 111 6.92 -19.15 19.23
N SER A 112 8.02 -19.87 18.97
CA SER A 112 8.43 -20.25 17.62
C SER A 112 7.47 -21.23 16.94
N ALA A 113 6.82 -22.11 17.72
CA ALA A 113 5.89 -23.11 17.20
C ALA A 113 4.60 -22.45 16.67
N GLU A 114 4.06 -21.48 17.42
CA GLU A 114 2.85 -20.74 17.09
C GLU A 114 3.10 -19.80 15.91
N ILE A 115 4.28 -19.19 15.82
CA ILE A 115 4.70 -18.44 14.62
C ILE A 115 4.70 -19.35 13.38
N LYS A 116 5.19 -20.58 13.49
CA LYS A 116 5.18 -21.52 12.36
C LYS A 116 3.75 -21.89 11.95
N ARG A 117 2.81 -22.00 12.90
CA ARG A 117 1.38 -22.23 12.60
C ARG A 117 0.70 -21.03 11.93
N CYS A 118 1.12 -19.82 12.29
CA CYS A 118 0.59 -18.58 11.72
C CYS A 118 1.09 -18.27 10.31
N THR A 119 2.26 -18.81 9.94
CA THR A 119 2.99 -18.40 8.73
C THR A 119 2.93 -19.44 7.61
N ALA A 120 2.64 -18.99 6.40
CA ALA A 120 2.75 -19.79 5.18
C ALA A 120 3.69 -19.12 4.17
N ARG A 121 4.15 -19.88 3.18
CA ARG A 121 4.82 -19.29 2.01
C ARG A 121 3.78 -18.86 0.98
N ALA A 122 3.98 -17.69 0.39
CA ALA A 122 3.23 -17.23 -0.77
C ALA A 122 3.35 -18.27 -1.89
N SER A 123 2.20 -18.68 -2.41
CA SER A 123 2.07 -19.61 -3.52
C SER A 123 2.71 -19.07 -4.79
N VAL A 124 3.02 -19.96 -5.73
CA VAL A 124 3.54 -19.58 -7.06
C VAL A 124 2.58 -18.62 -7.76
N LEU A 125 1.27 -18.89 -7.68
CA LEU A 125 0.25 -18.05 -8.29
C LEU A 125 0.23 -16.62 -7.73
N GLU A 126 0.35 -16.47 -6.41
CA GLU A 126 0.39 -15.15 -5.77
C GLU A 126 1.66 -14.37 -6.14
N ARG A 127 2.80 -15.06 -6.25
CA ARG A 127 4.06 -14.44 -6.71
C ARG A 127 3.97 -14.02 -8.18
N LEU A 128 3.39 -14.85 -9.04
CA LEU A 128 3.16 -14.50 -10.45
C LEU A 128 2.20 -13.31 -10.57
N SER A 129 1.11 -13.30 -9.82
CA SER A 129 0.16 -12.17 -9.78
C SER A 129 0.85 -10.87 -9.34
N SER A 130 1.72 -10.94 -8.32
CA SER A 130 2.54 -9.82 -7.86
C SER A 130 3.50 -9.31 -8.94
N LEU A 131 4.10 -10.22 -9.72
CA LEU A 131 4.98 -9.87 -10.84
C LEU A 131 4.23 -9.20 -11.99
N VAL A 132 3.00 -9.62 -12.28
CA VAL A 132 2.15 -8.98 -13.28
C VAL A 132 1.79 -7.55 -12.84
N SER A 133 1.44 -7.34 -11.57
CA SER A 133 1.27 -5.99 -11.02
C SER A 133 2.53 -5.15 -11.15
N ALA A 134 3.69 -5.70 -10.78
CA ALA A 134 4.97 -4.99 -10.92
C ALA A 134 5.22 -4.58 -12.37
N TYR A 135 5.03 -5.50 -13.32
CA TYR A 135 5.19 -5.24 -14.76
C TYR A 135 4.33 -4.05 -15.21
N TYR A 136 3.03 -4.06 -14.88
CA TYR A 136 2.13 -2.97 -15.28
C TYR A 136 2.50 -1.62 -14.66
N ILE A 137 2.94 -1.62 -13.39
CA ILE A 137 3.41 -0.40 -12.74
C ILE A 137 4.68 0.12 -13.41
N PHE A 138 5.66 -0.74 -13.70
CA PHE A 138 6.92 -0.34 -14.35
C PHE A 138 6.70 0.15 -15.79
N VAL A 139 5.89 -0.55 -16.58
CA VAL A 139 5.49 -0.08 -17.92
C VAL A 139 4.80 1.26 -17.83
N GLY A 140 3.94 1.47 -16.82
CA GLY A 140 3.30 2.74 -16.55
C GLY A 140 4.29 3.88 -16.25
N ILE A 141 5.33 3.61 -15.45
CA ILE A 141 6.40 4.58 -15.13
C ILE A 141 7.26 4.89 -16.37
N ILE A 142 7.63 3.88 -17.16
CA ILE A 142 8.49 4.08 -18.34
C ILE A 142 7.73 4.85 -19.43
N ALA A 143 6.48 4.48 -19.71
CA ALA A 143 5.60 5.27 -20.59
C ALA A 143 5.47 6.69 -20.04
N GLY A 144 5.19 6.77 -18.73
CA GLY A 144 5.37 7.89 -17.80
C GLY A 144 6.40 8.94 -18.19
N ILE A 145 7.63 8.49 -18.19
CA ILE A 145 8.80 9.34 -18.41
C ILE A 145 8.99 9.59 -19.90
N SER A 146 8.77 8.57 -20.73
CA SER A 146 9.00 8.64 -22.17
C SER A 146 8.16 9.71 -22.85
N ARG A 147 6.89 9.95 -22.46
CA ARG A 147 6.10 10.99 -23.14
C ARG A 147 6.34 12.40 -22.61
N VAL A 148 6.82 12.54 -21.37
CA VAL A 148 7.25 13.84 -20.86
C VAL A 148 8.56 14.26 -21.54
N THR A 149 9.44 13.29 -21.82
CA THR A 149 10.77 13.53 -22.41
C THR A 149 10.75 13.57 -23.94
N ASN A 150 10.04 12.65 -24.59
CA ASN A 150 9.83 12.64 -26.02
C ASN A 150 8.47 13.28 -26.30
N GLN A 151 8.48 14.50 -26.84
CA GLN A 151 7.30 15.19 -27.41
C GLN A 151 6.83 14.50 -28.71
N THR A 152 6.72 13.17 -28.70
CA THR A 152 6.13 12.42 -29.79
C THR A 152 4.62 12.67 -29.78
N ASN A 153 4.06 13.08 -30.91
CA ASN A 153 2.64 13.37 -31.17
C ASN A 153 1.72 12.12 -31.10
N VAL A 154 2.01 11.19 -30.18
CA VAL A 154 1.25 9.95 -29.98
C VAL A 154 0.21 10.21 -28.90
N CYS A 155 -1.00 10.55 -29.35
CA CYS A 155 -2.15 10.87 -28.49
C CYS A 155 -2.92 9.62 -28.02
N GLU A 156 -2.26 8.47 -27.92
CA GLU A 156 -2.85 7.26 -27.31
C GLU A 156 -3.03 7.48 -25.78
N ASP A 157 -4.06 6.90 -25.16
CA ASP A 157 -4.30 7.08 -23.73
C ASP A 157 -3.16 6.52 -22.85
N TRP A 158 -2.75 7.30 -21.86
CA TRP A 158 -1.73 6.93 -20.88
C TRP A 158 -2.19 5.73 -20.02
N PRO A 159 -1.27 4.89 -19.51
CA PRO A 159 -1.60 3.92 -18.46
C PRO A 159 -1.84 4.64 -17.11
N TYR A 160 -3.04 5.20 -16.92
CA TYR A 160 -3.39 6.05 -15.78
C TYR A 160 -3.42 5.36 -14.41
N ILE A 161 -3.77 4.07 -14.36
CA ILE A 161 -4.15 3.42 -13.10
C ILE A 161 -2.99 2.68 -12.43
N PRO A 162 -2.15 1.90 -13.16
CA PRO A 162 -1.02 1.24 -12.53
C PRO A 162 0.00 2.24 -11.96
N LEU A 163 0.28 3.33 -12.67
CA LEU A 163 1.17 4.39 -12.20
C LEU A 163 0.67 5.04 -10.90
N LEU A 164 -0.65 5.26 -10.81
CA LEU A 164 -1.29 5.80 -9.61
C LEU A 164 -1.09 4.90 -8.38
N LEU A 165 -0.95 3.60 -8.58
CA LEU A 165 -0.67 2.60 -7.54
C LEU A 165 0.82 2.28 -7.40
N SER A 166 1.73 3.05 -8.01
CA SER A 166 3.17 2.85 -7.88
C SER A 166 3.67 2.91 -6.44
N TRP A 167 2.97 3.62 -5.55
CA TRP A 167 3.29 3.64 -4.13
C TRP A 167 3.20 2.25 -3.48
N THR A 168 2.53 1.28 -4.10
CA THR A 168 2.40 -0.10 -3.61
C THR A 168 3.64 -0.98 -3.88
N ILE A 169 4.61 -0.49 -4.68
CA ILE A 169 5.83 -1.22 -5.06
C ILE A 169 6.55 -1.86 -3.86
N PRO A 170 6.75 -1.18 -2.71
CA PRO A 170 7.43 -1.79 -1.57
C PRO A 170 6.73 -3.06 -1.05
N SER A 171 5.40 -3.07 -1.01
CA SER A 171 4.62 -4.24 -0.60
C SER A 171 4.71 -5.37 -1.63
N ILE A 172 4.67 -5.04 -2.92
CA ILE A 172 4.84 -6.01 -4.00
C ILE A 172 6.24 -6.64 -3.95
N TYR A 173 7.28 -5.81 -3.78
CA TYR A 173 8.67 -6.25 -3.68
C TYR A 173 8.89 -7.19 -2.48
N LYS A 174 8.37 -6.81 -1.31
CA LYS A 174 8.36 -7.65 -0.09
C LYS A 174 7.70 -9.00 -0.34
N ARG A 175 6.54 -9.02 -1.02
CA ARG A 175 5.80 -10.24 -1.36
C ARG A 175 6.59 -11.15 -2.28
N ILE A 176 7.28 -10.60 -3.28
CA ILE A 176 8.07 -11.37 -4.25
C ILE A 176 9.32 -11.99 -3.60
N ILE A 177 10.08 -11.21 -2.82
CA ILE A 177 11.38 -11.66 -2.28
C ILE A 177 11.22 -12.53 -1.03
N TRP A 178 10.50 -12.05 -0.02
CA TRP A 178 10.43 -12.76 1.26
C TRP A 178 9.32 -13.82 1.25
N GLY A 179 8.22 -13.55 0.56
CA GLY A 179 7.19 -14.54 0.25
C GLY A 179 6.65 -15.29 1.48
N HIS A 180 6.65 -14.66 2.66
CA HIS A 180 6.01 -15.18 3.87
C HIS A 180 4.73 -14.40 4.14
N LEU A 181 3.69 -15.14 4.52
CA LEU A 181 2.34 -14.63 4.75
C LEU A 181 1.86 -15.06 6.11
N ILE A 182 1.13 -14.17 6.78
CA ILE A 182 0.42 -14.52 8.00
C ILE A 182 -0.97 -14.97 7.57
N VAL A 183 -1.20 -16.28 7.57
CA VAL A 183 -2.45 -16.88 7.06
C VAL A 183 -3.48 -17.13 8.14
N LYS A 184 -3.02 -17.35 9.38
CA LYS A 184 -3.88 -17.51 10.55
C LYS A 184 -3.72 -16.34 11.49
N ASN A 185 -4.80 -16.01 12.19
CA ASN A 185 -4.86 -14.89 13.12
C ASN A 185 -3.94 -15.14 14.34
N PRO A 186 -2.84 -14.37 14.51
CA PRO A 186 -1.91 -14.58 15.62
C PRO A 186 -2.56 -14.39 16.99
N LYS A 187 -3.66 -13.62 17.09
CA LYS A 187 -4.36 -13.43 18.37
C LYS A 187 -4.95 -14.73 18.90
N ILE A 188 -5.48 -15.57 18.01
CA ILE A 188 -6.09 -16.85 18.39
C ILE A 188 -4.99 -17.88 18.68
N GLU A 189 -3.99 -17.94 17.81
CA GLU A 189 -2.92 -18.95 17.94
C GLU A 189 -1.94 -18.66 19.10
N MET A 190 -1.88 -17.44 19.63
CA MET A 190 -0.97 -17.03 20.72
C MET A 190 -1.69 -16.64 22.00
N GLU A 191 -2.98 -16.94 22.14
CA GLU A 191 -3.79 -16.54 23.30
C GLU A 191 -3.18 -17.06 24.62
N ASP A 192 -2.75 -18.33 24.64
CA ASP A 192 -2.19 -19.01 25.81
C ASP A 192 -0.74 -18.62 26.16
N LEU A 193 -0.07 -17.84 25.30
CA LEU A 193 1.35 -17.48 25.47
C LEU A 193 1.55 -16.13 26.17
N GLN A 194 0.47 -15.48 26.58
CA GLN A 194 0.54 -14.17 27.23
C GLN A 194 1.08 -14.29 28.68
N PRO A 195 1.90 -13.33 29.15
CA PRO A 195 2.46 -12.20 28.40
C PRO A 195 3.72 -12.59 27.62
N ILE A 196 3.96 -11.93 26.48
CA ILE A 196 5.21 -11.97 25.74
C ILE A 196 6.14 -10.89 26.30
N THR A 197 7.33 -11.30 26.76
CA THR A 197 8.29 -10.38 27.38
C THR A 197 9.17 -9.71 26.32
N LEU A 198 9.33 -8.39 26.43
CA LEU A 198 10.15 -7.57 25.55
C LEU A 198 11.15 -6.75 26.38
N LYS A 199 12.22 -6.28 25.75
CA LYS A 199 13.19 -5.36 26.33
C LYS A 199 13.22 -4.02 25.60
N GLU A 200 13.59 -2.97 26.33
CA GLU A 200 13.83 -1.66 25.74
C GLU A 200 15.00 -1.71 24.74
N ILE A 201 14.92 -0.86 23.72
CA ILE A 201 16.03 -0.65 22.80
C ILE A 201 16.99 0.34 23.46
N ASN A 202 18.09 -0.18 23.99
CA ASN A 202 19.16 0.63 24.59
C ASN A 202 20.10 1.26 23.55
N ASP A 203 20.02 0.79 22.30
CA ASP A 203 20.83 1.27 21.19
C ASP A 203 20.14 2.45 20.48
N ASP A 204 20.76 3.62 20.60
CA ASP A 204 20.27 4.86 20.01
C ASP A 204 20.26 4.80 18.46
N GLU A 205 21.19 4.08 17.84
CA GLU A 205 21.25 3.90 16.38
C GLU A 205 20.03 3.10 15.91
N ILE A 206 19.73 1.98 16.56
CA ILE A 206 18.55 1.16 16.23
C ILE A 206 17.26 1.98 16.42
N ARG A 207 17.17 2.75 17.51
CA ARG A 207 16.01 3.60 17.79
C ARG A 207 15.85 4.70 16.73
N ASN A 208 16.94 5.37 16.37
CA ASN A 208 16.94 6.42 15.35
C ASN A 208 16.63 5.84 13.97
N HIS A 209 17.13 4.65 13.64
CA HIS A 209 16.80 3.95 12.41
C HIS A 209 15.30 3.67 12.32
N LYS A 210 14.69 3.08 13.36
CA LYS A 210 13.23 2.83 13.38
C LYS A 210 12.40 4.11 13.25
N ARG A 211 12.85 5.21 13.88
CA ARG A 211 12.20 6.53 13.72
C ARG A 211 12.31 7.03 12.29
N PHE A 212 13.50 6.94 11.71
CA PHE A 212 13.76 7.35 10.33
C PHE A 212 12.91 6.54 9.34
N THR A 213 12.89 5.20 9.43
CA THR A 213 12.12 4.36 8.49
C THR A 213 10.63 4.64 8.54
N VAL A 214 10.06 4.83 9.74
CA VAL A 214 8.64 5.14 9.90
C VAL A 214 8.32 6.52 9.34
N THR A 215 9.16 7.52 9.67
CA THR A 215 9.00 8.88 9.17
C THR A 215 9.15 8.93 7.64
N PHE A 216 10.13 8.23 7.09
CA PHE A 216 10.33 8.09 5.65
C PHE A 216 9.14 7.41 4.97
N THR A 217 8.59 6.35 5.57
CA THR A 217 7.38 5.69 5.06
C THR A 217 6.20 6.67 5.04
N ALA A 218 6.04 7.51 6.06
CA ALA A 218 5.02 8.54 6.09
C ALA A 218 5.22 9.57 4.96
N PHE A 219 6.43 10.10 4.80
CA PHE A 219 6.75 11.03 3.72
C PHE A 219 6.52 10.43 2.33
N ALA A 220 6.97 9.19 2.10
CA ALA A 220 6.73 8.49 0.84
C ALA A 220 5.22 8.30 0.59
N SER A 221 4.46 7.92 1.61
CA SER A 221 3.00 7.76 1.51
C SER A 221 2.26 9.07 1.21
N ILE A 222 2.81 10.20 1.66
CA ILE A 222 2.25 11.54 1.45
C ILE A 222 2.61 12.08 0.05
N LEU A 223 3.85 11.91 -0.38
CA LEU A 223 4.41 12.61 -1.55
C LEU A 223 4.45 11.75 -2.81
N PHE A 224 4.76 10.46 -2.69
CA PHE A 224 4.98 9.60 -3.86
C PHE A 224 3.79 9.53 -4.83
N PRO A 225 2.52 9.49 -4.37
CA PRO A 225 1.38 9.51 -5.28
C PRO A 225 1.34 10.75 -6.19
N TRP A 226 1.84 11.91 -5.74
CA TRP A 226 1.83 13.16 -6.49
C TRP A 226 2.74 13.15 -7.72
N ILE A 227 3.69 12.22 -7.82
CA ILE A 227 4.47 12.01 -9.04
C ILE A 227 3.51 11.75 -10.22
N THR A 228 2.43 11.00 -9.99
CA THR A 228 1.39 10.75 -11.00
C THR A 228 0.71 12.03 -11.46
N VAL A 229 0.45 12.97 -10.54
CA VAL A 229 -0.15 14.28 -10.87
C VAL A 229 0.79 15.09 -11.75
N LEU A 230 2.08 15.16 -11.38
CA LEU A 230 3.08 15.89 -12.16
C LEU A 230 3.20 15.31 -13.57
N LEU A 231 3.33 13.98 -13.68
CA LEU A 231 3.39 13.30 -14.98
C LEU A 231 2.12 13.54 -15.80
N ALA A 232 0.94 13.46 -15.19
CA ALA A 232 -0.31 13.75 -15.87
C ALA A 232 -0.43 15.21 -16.31
N TYR A 233 0.12 16.16 -15.53
CA TYR A 233 0.07 17.59 -15.87
C TYR A 233 0.97 17.95 -17.06
N PHE A 234 2.16 17.36 -17.13
CA PHE A 234 3.14 17.66 -18.19
C PHE A 234 2.95 16.84 -19.46
N THR A 235 2.06 15.85 -19.46
CA THR A 235 1.75 15.08 -20.67
C THR A 235 0.66 15.81 -21.48
N PRO A 236 0.89 16.18 -22.76
CA PRO A 236 -0.13 16.77 -23.63
C PRO A 236 -1.21 15.75 -24.04
N PRO A 237 -2.38 16.17 -24.58
CA PRO A 237 -2.90 17.54 -24.81
C PRO A 237 -3.79 18.09 -23.66
N ILE A 238 -4.43 19.27 -23.83
CA ILE A 238 -5.15 20.05 -22.79
C ILE A 238 -6.06 19.21 -21.85
N GLY A 239 -6.78 18.20 -22.35
CA GLY A 239 -7.58 17.27 -21.53
C GLY A 239 -6.82 16.57 -20.39
N TYR A 240 -5.49 16.45 -20.51
CA TYR A 240 -4.62 15.94 -19.44
C TYR A 240 -4.58 16.84 -18.20
N ARG A 241 -4.85 18.15 -18.33
CA ARG A 241 -5.04 19.04 -17.18
C ARG A 241 -6.27 18.67 -16.35
N CYS A 242 -7.32 18.16 -16.98
CA CYS A 242 -8.50 17.66 -16.25
C CYS A 242 -8.20 16.34 -15.55
N ARG A 243 -7.41 15.47 -16.19
CA ARG A 243 -6.93 14.21 -15.59
C ARG A 243 -6.04 14.48 -14.38
N SER A 244 -5.11 15.43 -14.45
CA SER A 244 -4.25 15.79 -13.31
C SER A 244 -5.03 16.40 -12.16
N LYS A 245 -6.03 17.26 -12.41
CA LYS A 245 -6.97 17.74 -11.37
C LYS A 245 -7.72 16.58 -10.71
N TYR A 246 -8.24 15.63 -11.49
CA TYR A 246 -8.94 14.46 -10.97
C TYR A 246 -8.04 13.62 -10.06
N VAL A 247 -6.83 13.30 -10.53
CA VAL A 247 -5.84 12.53 -9.76
C VAL A 247 -5.37 13.31 -8.51
N SER A 248 -5.35 14.64 -8.56
CA SER A 248 -5.00 15.47 -7.40
C SER A 248 -5.98 15.28 -6.24
N VAL A 249 -7.27 15.00 -6.51
CA VAL A 249 -8.26 14.68 -5.46
C VAL A 249 -7.88 13.38 -4.74
N LEU A 250 -7.52 12.34 -5.50
CA LEU A 250 -7.04 11.06 -4.95
C LEU A 250 -5.78 11.26 -4.10
N CYS A 251 -4.79 11.98 -4.62
CA CYS A 251 -3.55 12.27 -3.90
C CYS A 251 -3.80 13.11 -2.63
N ALA A 252 -4.72 14.08 -2.66
CA ALA A 252 -5.07 14.88 -1.49
C ALA A 252 -5.67 14.02 -0.36
N ILE A 253 -6.59 13.10 -0.69
CA ILE A 253 -7.17 12.13 0.28
C ILE A 253 -6.03 11.30 0.91
N TRP A 254 -5.15 10.76 0.08
CA TRP A 254 -4.02 9.94 0.53
C TRP A 254 -3.02 10.69 1.40
N SER A 255 -2.66 11.92 1.03
CA SER A 255 -1.74 12.75 1.81
C SER A 255 -2.34 13.10 3.17
N LEU A 256 -3.59 13.54 3.22
CA LEU A 256 -4.26 13.89 4.47
C LEU A 256 -4.36 12.67 5.39
N ASN A 257 -4.84 11.55 4.88
CA ASN A 257 -5.00 10.33 5.67
C ASN A 257 -3.66 9.75 6.14
N SER A 258 -2.62 9.82 5.30
CA SER A 258 -1.28 9.37 5.68
C SER A 258 -0.65 10.26 6.76
N ALA A 259 -0.84 11.57 6.68
CA ALA A 259 -0.41 12.51 7.73
C ALA A 259 -1.14 12.26 9.05
N LEU A 260 -2.48 12.10 9.02
CA LEU A 260 -3.28 11.78 10.20
C LEU A 260 -2.86 10.44 10.82
N ALA A 261 -2.61 9.43 10.00
CA ALA A 261 -2.14 8.14 10.47
C ALA A 261 -0.74 8.22 11.09
N TYR A 262 0.18 8.99 10.50
CA TYR A 262 1.49 9.20 11.10
C TYR A 262 1.40 9.90 12.47
N LEU A 263 0.60 10.96 12.60
CA LEU A 263 0.38 11.66 13.87
C LEU A 263 -0.22 10.75 14.96
N CYS A 264 -1.15 9.89 14.57
CA CYS A 264 -1.72 8.92 15.50
C CYS A 264 -0.72 7.83 15.89
N HIS A 265 0.14 7.40 14.97
CA HIS A 265 1.23 6.46 15.28
C HIS A 265 2.22 7.06 16.28
N LEU A 266 2.54 8.35 16.15
CA LEU A 266 3.36 9.08 17.13
C LEU A 266 2.73 9.07 18.53
N LYS A 267 1.41 9.30 18.63
CA LYS A 267 0.67 9.22 19.92
C LYS A 267 0.62 7.81 20.50
N GLY A 268 0.71 6.80 19.65
CA GLY A 268 0.67 5.39 20.04
C GLY A 268 -0.73 4.76 19.89
N GLU A 269 -0.72 3.48 19.53
CA GLU A 269 -1.91 2.67 19.29
C GLU A 269 -1.91 1.43 20.19
N ARG A 270 -3.08 0.99 20.67
CA ARG A 270 -3.21 -0.26 21.46
C ARG A 270 -3.41 -1.50 20.59
N GLY A 271 -3.87 -1.34 19.35
CA GLY A 271 -4.30 -2.42 18.48
C GLY A 271 -4.31 -1.96 17.04
N VAL A 272 -4.05 -2.87 16.09
CA VAL A 272 -4.12 -2.62 14.65
C VAL A 272 -5.49 -2.03 14.23
N SER A 273 -6.56 -2.54 14.83
CA SER A 273 -7.94 -2.05 14.64
C SER A 273 -8.33 -0.92 15.61
N ASN A 274 -7.65 -0.80 16.76
CA ASN A 274 -7.97 0.15 17.82
C ASN A 274 -7.17 1.47 17.68
N PHE A 275 -6.88 1.83 16.43
CA PHE A 275 -6.18 3.06 16.09
C PHE A 275 -7.04 4.27 16.46
N CYS A 276 -6.63 5.04 17.47
CA CYS A 276 -7.42 6.14 18.06
C CYS A 276 -8.89 5.75 18.32
N PHE A 277 -9.10 4.77 19.21
CA PHE A 277 -10.43 4.24 19.56
C PHE A 277 -11.21 3.60 18.39
N GLY A 278 -10.54 3.30 17.27
CA GLY A 278 -11.15 2.65 16.10
C GLY A 278 -11.84 3.62 15.13
N ILE A 279 -11.99 4.90 15.49
CA ILE A 279 -12.62 5.91 14.62
C ILE A 279 -11.86 6.02 13.29
N PHE A 280 -10.52 6.06 13.34
CA PHE A 280 -9.72 6.14 12.12
C PHE A 280 -9.72 4.85 11.30
N HIS A 281 -10.01 3.69 11.91
CA HIS A 281 -10.22 2.47 11.13
C HIS A 281 -11.43 2.65 10.20
N ILE A 282 -12.54 3.14 10.75
CA ILE A 282 -13.77 3.39 9.99
C ILE A 282 -13.54 4.50 8.97
N TRP A 283 -12.97 5.64 9.38
CA TRP A 283 -12.68 6.77 8.51
C TRP A 283 -11.83 6.37 7.29
N PHE A 284 -10.68 5.70 7.52
CA PHE A 284 -9.82 5.27 6.43
C PHE A 284 -10.49 4.24 5.52
N SER A 285 -11.35 3.37 6.07
CA SER A 285 -12.13 2.42 5.26
C SER A 285 -13.14 3.13 4.35
N ILE A 286 -13.84 4.15 4.87
CA ILE A 286 -14.76 5.00 4.07
C ILE A 286 -13.99 5.75 2.99
N CYS A 287 -12.87 6.39 3.33
CA CYS A 287 -12.01 7.03 2.34
C CYS A 287 -11.51 6.02 1.29
N GLY A 288 -11.18 4.81 1.70
CA GLY A 288 -10.79 3.73 0.80
C GLY A 288 -11.89 3.34 -0.19
N PHE A 289 -13.13 3.28 0.27
CA PHE A 289 -14.28 3.05 -0.60
C PHE A 289 -14.46 4.19 -1.62
N VAL A 290 -14.38 5.44 -1.15
CA VAL A 290 -14.43 6.62 -2.05
C VAL A 290 -13.29 6.56 -3.07
N VAL A 291 -12.06 6.28 -2.64
CA VAL A 291 -10.90 6.12 -3.53
C VAL A 291 -11.12 4.99 -4.54
N ALA A 292 -11.66 3.84 -4.13
CA ALA A 292 -11.97 2.74 -5.04
C ALA A 292 -12.98 3.15 -6.12
N MET A 293 -14.04 3.88 -5.74
CA MET A 293 -15.03 4.42 -6.67
C MET A 293 -14.42 5.43 -7.63
N LEU A 294 -13.54 6.31 -7.13
CA LEU A 294 -12.83 7.28 -7.96
C LEU A 294 -11.87 6.60 -8.94
N ILE A 295 -11.14 5.58 -8.50
CA ILE A 295 -10.24 4.80 -9.38
C ILE A 295 -11.05 4.04 -10.44
N PHE A 296 -12.18 3.45 -10.06
CA PHE A 296 -13.08 2.77 -11.00
C PHE A 296 -13.64 3.74 -12.04
N PHE A 297 -14.12 4.90 -11.60
CA PHE A 297 -14.62 5.95 -12.48
C PHE A 297 -13.52 6.49 -13.40
N LEU A 298 -12.29 6.68 -12.89
CA LEU A 298 -11.13 7.03 -13.70
C LEU A 298 -10.85 5.99 -14.80
N GLY A 299 -10.99 4.70 -14.50
CA GLY A 299 -10.84 3.64 -15.49
C GLY A 299 -11.89 3.70 -16.60
N ILE A 300 -13.14 4.00 -16.25
CA ILE A 300 -14.22 4.20 -17.22
C ILE A 300 -13.95 5.44 -18.09
N LEU A 301 -13.60 6.56 -17.47
CA LEU A 301 -13.29 7.81 -18.17
C LEU A 301 -12.04 7.68 -19.06
N THR A 302 -11.10 6.82 -18.71
CA THR A 302 -9.93 6.53 -19.56
C THR A 302 -10.33 5.79 -20.83
N ASN A 303 -11.35 4.94 -20.77
CA ASN A 303 -11.81 4.16 -21.91
C ASN A 303 -12.71 4.96 -22.87
N ASN A 304 -13.20 6.14 -22.46
CA ASN A 304 -14.06 6.98 -23.28
C ASN A 304 -13.71 8.47 -23.11
N SER A 305 -12.95 9.01 -24.08
CA SER A 305 -12.47 10.40 -24.07
C SER A 305 -13.60 11.43 -24.10
N GLU A 306 -14.73 11.15 -24.75
CA GLU A 306 -15.89 12.07 -24.84
C GLU A 306 -16.58 12.28 -23.48
N TRP A 307 -16.41 11.35 -22.55
CA TRP A 307 -17.00 11.49 -21.22
C TRP A 307 -16.29 12.55 -20.39
N TRP A 308 -15.01 12.83 -20.68
CA TRP A 308 -14.30 13.94 -20.05
C TRP A 308 -14.92 15.28 -20.42
N THR A 309 -15.22 15.50 -21.70
CA THR A 309 -15.86 16.75 -22.16
C THR A 309 -17.30 16.87 -21.72
N THR A 310 -18.05 15.77 -21.74
CA THR A 310 -19.46 15.76 -21.32
C THR A 310 -19.61 16.12 -19.84
N ILE A 311 -18.73 15.57 -18.97
CA ILE A 311 -18.87 15.69 -17.52
C ILE A 311 -18.15 16.93 -16.97
N PHE A 312 -16.99 17.27 -17.52
CA PHE A 312 -16.14 18.36 -17.02
C PHE A 312 -16.09 19.59 -17.94
N GLY A 313 -16.81 19.54 -19.08
CA GLY A 313 -16.98 20.65 -20.01
C GLY A 313 -15.93 20.74 -21.13
N PRO A 314 -16.09 21.71 -22.05
CA PRO A 314 -15.26 21.82 -23.26
C PRO A 314 -13.77 22.02 -22.99
N SER A 315 -13.41 22.57 -21.82
CA SER A 315 -12.01 22.73 -21.40
C SER A 315 -11.23 21.41 -21.24
N CYS A 316 -11.93 20.28 -21.24
CA CYS A 316 -11.34 18.95 -21.18
C CYS A 316 -11.31 18.25 -22.54
N ASP A 317 -11.57 18.98 -23.63
CA ASP A 317 -11.50 18.42 -24.97
C ASP A 317 -10.05 18.12 -25.38
N ILE A 318 -9.88 16.96 -25.98
CA ILE A 318 -8.62 16.42 -26.47
C ILE A 318 -8.43 16.79 -27.95
N LEU A 319 -9.53 17.15 -28.64
CA LEU A 319 -9.55 17.49 -30.07
C LEU A 319 -8.92 18.85 -30.40
N ASP A 320 -8.79 19.75 -29.42
CA ASP A 320 -8.52 21.17 -29.70
C ASP A 320 -7.03 21.58 -29.69
N THR A 321 -6.06 20.67 -29.50
CA THR A 321 -4.62 21.04 -29.62
C THR A 321 -3.67 19.90 -29.98
N THR A 322 -2.91 20.11 -31.07
CA THR A 322 -1.56 19.54 -31.34
C THR A 322 -1.43 18.01 -31.39
N CYS A 323 -2.39 17.30 -31.99
CA CYS A 323 -2.24 15.90 -32.39
C CYS A 323 -2.25 15.79 -33.92
N THR A 324 -1.20 16.27 -34.58
CA THR A 324 -0.89 16.01 -36.00
C THR A 324 0.49 15.40 -36.11
#